data_AF-A0A7X8LKG6-F1
#
_entry.id   AF-A0A7X8LKG6-F1
#
_cell.length_a   1.000
_cell.length_b   1.000
_cell.length_c   1.000
_cell.angle_alpha   90.00
_cell.angle_beta   90.00
_cell.angle_gamma   90.00
#
_symmetry.space_group_name_H-M   'P 1'
#
loop_
_entity.id
_entity.type
_entity.pdbx_description
1 polymer ?
#
loop_
_entity_poly.entity_id
_entity_poly.type
_entity_poly.pdbx_seq_one_letter_code
_entity_poly.pdbx_strand_id
1 'polypeptide(L)'
;MSNWLDNMERVMIDEPVYITTVDGKAVAETIMVKVEAMRDPETGEIYLDGKAVEQLDNAKARYMGVLLPTEIKALRLRLGLTQQEFSDLLGIGDRTCSRWENGRERPSQSLNKLLIALAEGRLNLGDLYAMKSPIFDWRQVVSVSPTNALENRPISIISTKPMEGGSEKITSAA
;
A
#
# COMPACT_ATOMS: atom_id res chain seq x y z
N MET A 1 -37.49 -21.43 -6.80
CA MET A 1 -36.05 -21.49 -7.05
C MET A 1 -35.39 -21.38 -5.69
N SER A 2 -34.78 -22.45 -5.20
CA SER A 2 -34.05 -22.41 -3.92
C SER A 2 -32.95 -21.37 -4.04
N ASN A 3 -32.82 -20.48 -3.07
CA ASN A 3 -31.71 -19.54 -3.02
C ASN A 3 -30.46 -20.35 -2.74
N TRP A 4 -29.57 -20.48 -3.72
CA TRP A 4 -28.37 -21.31 -3.63
C TRP A 4 -27.42 -20.89 -2.49
N LEU A 5 -27.59 -19.67 -1.96
CA LEU A 5 -26.87 -19.18 -0.77
C LEU A 5 -27.30 -19.85 0.55
N ASP A 6 -28.49 -20.44 0.61
CA ASP A 6 -29.06 -20.93 1.88
C ASP A 6 -28.40 -22.24 2.38
N ASN A 7 -27.65 -22.94 1.51
CA ASN A 7 -26.97 -24.21 1.83
C ASN A 7 -25.43 -24.11 1.85
N MET A 8 -24.88 -22.89 1.82
CA MET A 8 -23.43 -22.71 1.81
C MET A 8 -22.84 -22.78 3.22
N GLU A 9 -21.70 -23.46 3.37
CA GLU A 9 -20.99 -23.57 4.65
C GLU A 9 -19.95 -22.45 4.77
N ARG A 10 -19.87 -21.79 5.94
CA ARG A 10 -18.79 -20.84 6.23
C ARG A 10 -17.54 -21.58 6.66
N VAL A 11 -16.43 -21.34 5.98
CA VAL A 11 -15.13 -21.96 6.27
C VAL A 11 -14.03 -20.90 6.34
N MET A 12 -12.98 -21.19 7.11
CA MET A 12 -11.74 -20.42 7.08
C MET A 12 -10.73 -21.13 6.17
N ILE A 13 -10.16 -20.41 5.21
CA ILE A 13 -9.15 -20.95 4.29
C ILE A 13 -7.89 -20.10 4.32
N ASP A 14 -6.76 -20.71 3.98
CA ASP A 14 -5.50 -20.01 3.72
C ASP A 14 -5.39 -19.75 2.21
N GLU A 15 -5.62 -18.50 1.78
CA GLU A 15 -5.58 -18.11 0.37
C GLU A 15 -4.23 -17.48 0.02
N PRO A 16 -3.57 -17.89 -1.09
CA PRO A 16 -2.30 -17.31 -1.51
C PRO A 16 -2.50 -15.91 -2.11
N VAL A 17 -1.73 -14.95 -1.62
CA VAL A 17 -1.63 -13.59 -2.15
C VAL A 17 -0.27 -13.38 -2.78
N TYR A 18 -0.26 -13.10 -4.07
CA TYR A 18 0.96 -12.91 -4.85
C TYR A 18 1.46 -11.46 -4.75
N ILE A 19 2.63 -11.29 -4.15
CA ILE A 19 3.35 -10.03 -4.07
C ILE A 19 4.22 -9.88 -5.31
N THR A 20 4.02 -8.79 -6.05
CA THR A 20 4.76 -8.53 -7.28
C THR A 20 6.06 -7.79 -7.04
N THR A 21 7.03 -7.97 -7.93
CA THR A 21 8.20 -7.11 -8.03
C THR A 21 7.81 -5.64 -8.24
N VAL A 22 8.73 -4.72 -7.95
CA VAL A 22 8.48 -3.26 -8.07
C VAL A 22 8.08 -2.85 -9.49
N ASP A 23 8.59 -3.53 -10.51
CA ASP A 23 8.24 -3.31 -11.92
C ASP A 23 6.95 -4.02 -12.36
N GLY A 24 6.33 -4.79 -11.46
CA GLY A 24 5.07 -5.51 -11.69
C GLY A 24 5.18 -6.71 -12.63
N LYS A 25 6.39 -7.11 -13.05
CA LYS A 25 6.58 -8.13 -14.09
C LYS A 25 6.64 -9.56 -13.58
N ALA A 26 6.94 -9.76 -12.30
CA ALA A 26 7.07 -11.08 -11.70
C ALA A 26 6.46 -11.13 -10.29
N VAL A 27 6.19 -12.34 -9.81
CA VAL A 27 5.87 -12.58 -8.40
C VAL A 27 7.19 -12.66 -7.64
N ALA A 28 7.38 -11.76 -6.69
CA ALA A 28 8.56 -11.73 -5.82
C ALA A 28 8.37 -12.67 -4.61
N GLU A 29 7.16 -12.73 -4.07
CA GLU A 29 6.84 -13.53 -2.89
C GLU A 29 5.34 -13.91 -2.90
N THR A 30 4.99 -15.00 -2.20
CA THR A 30 3.60 -15.38 -1.95
C THR A 30 3.37 -15.45 -0.45
N ILE A 31 2.34 -14.76 0.03
CA ILE A 31 1.94 -14.80 1.44
C ILE A 31 0.61 -15.54 1.57
N MET A 32 0.44 -16.31 2.64
CA MET A 32 -0.83 -16.99 2.92
C MET A 32 -1.67 -16.13 3.84
N VAL A 33 -2.90 -15.84 3.45
CA VAL A 33 -3.81 -14.98 4.22
C VAL A 33 -5.06 -15.77 4.57
N LYS A 34 -5.37 -15.82 5.86
CA LYS A 34 -6.59 -16.46 6.36
C LYS A 34 -7.79 -15.57 6.09
N VAL A 35 -8.75 -16.08 5.32
CA VAL A 35 -10.00 -15.39 5.02
C VAL A 35 -11.20 -16.31 5.19
N GLU A 36 -12.34 -15.71 5.50
CA GLU A 36 -13.63 -16.39 5.46
C GLU A 36 -14.03 -16.64 4.01
N ALA A 37 -14.56 -17.84 3.74
CA ALA A 37 -15.09 -18.22 2.45
C ALA A 37 -16.38 -19.02 2.61
N MET A 38 -17.17 -19.08 1.55
CA MET A 38 -18.34 -19.95 1.44
C MET A 38 -17.93 -21.20 0.67
N ARG A 39 -18.20 -22.38 1.25
CA ARG A 39 -17.99 -23.66 0.61
C ARG A 39 -19.32 -24.27 0.22
N ASP A 40 -19.42 -24.73 -1.01
CA ASP A 40 -20.53 -25.59 -1.42
C ASP A 40 -20.30 -27.00 -0.84
N PRO A 41 -21.18 -27.52 0.02
CA PRO A 41 -21.02 -28.84 0.63
C PRO A 41 -21.17 -29.99 -0.37
N GLU A 42 -21.88 -29.79 -1.49
CA GLU A 42 -22.12 -30.84 -2.49
C GLU A 42 -20.93 -30.98 -3.45
N THR A 43 -20.40 -29.86 -3.93
CA THR A 43 -19.30 -29.84 -4.92
C THR A 43 -17.92 -29.65 -4.27
N GLY A 44 -17.87 -29.06 -3.07
CA GLY A 44 -16.65 -28.65 -2.40
C GLY A 44 -16.06 -27.33 -2.91
N GLU A 45 -16.72 -26.64 -3.86
CA GLU A 45 -16.25 -25.38 -4.43
C GLU A 45 -16.20 -24.26 -3.39
N ILE A 46 -15.22 -23.36 -3.55
CA ILE A 46 -14.93 -22.27 -2.62
C ILE A 46 -15.23 -20.93 -3.29
N TYR A 47 -15.95 -20.07 -2.57
CA TYR A 47 -16.39 -18.77 -3.01
C TYR A 47 -15.96 -17.70 -2.01
N LEU A 48 -15.25 -16.69 -2.51
CA LEU A 48 -14.85 -15.52 -1.73
C LEU A 48 -15.87 -14.40 -1.93
N ASP A 49 -16.33 -13.81 -0.83
CA ASP A 49 -17.16 -12.62 -0.89
C ASP A 49 -16.31 -11.35 -1.07
N GLY A 50 -16.99 -10.20 -1.21
CA GLY A 50 -16.29 -8.93 -1.37
C GLY A 50 -15.38 -8.56 -0.17
N LYS A 51 -15.72 -8.99 1.04
CA LYS A 51 -14.91 -8.70 2.24
C LYS A 51 -13.64 -9.54 2.25
N ALA A 52 -13.73 -10.81 1.88
CA ALA A 52 -12.57 -11.68 1.75
C ALA A 52 -11.61 -11.13 0.69
N VAL A 53 -12.12 -10.74 -0.48
CA VAL A 53 -11.31 -10.11 -1.54
C VAL A 53 -10.64 -8.82 -1.04
N GLU A 54 -11.37 -7.97 -0.31
CA GLU A 54 -10.81 -6.76 0.30
C GLU A 54 -9.72 -7.08 1.33
N GLN A 55 -9.88 -8.12 2.15
CA GLN A 55 -8.87 -8.57 3.11
C GLN A 55 -7.57 -9.01 2.42
N LEU A 56 -7.68 -9.76 1.32
CA LEU A 56 -6.52 -10.19 0.52
C LEU A 56 -5.79 -8.99 -0.10
N ASP A 57 -6.53 -8.06 -0.69
CA ASP A 57 -5.96 -6.83 -1.28
C ASP A 57 -5.31 -5.94 -0.22
N ASN A 58 -5.93 -5.81 0.95
CA ASN A 58 -5.37 -5.07 2.08
C ASN A 58 -4.10 -5.75 2.62
N ALA A 59 -4.07 -7.07 2.73
CA ALA A 59 -2.88 -7.82 3.14
C ALA A 59 -1.72 -7.58 2.16
N LYS A 60 -2.00 -7.64 0.84
CA LYS A 60 -1.04 -7.29 -0.20
C LYS A 60 -0.51 -5.86 -0.04
N ALA A 61 -1.41 -4.88 0.12
CA ALA A 61 -1.04 -3.47 0.27
C ALA A 61 -0.15 -3.24 1.50
N ARG A 62 -0.49 -3.86 2.64
CA ARG A 62 0.32 -3.80 3.86
C ARG A 62 1.71 -4.38 3.65
N TYR A 63 1.80 -5.55 3.03
CA TYR A 63 3.09 -6.16 2.71
C TYR A 63 3.94 -5.23 1.83
N MET A 64 3.32 -4.62 0.81
CA MET A 64 4.00 -3.71 -0.12
C MET A 64 4.28 -2.31 0.45
N GLY A 65 3.87 -2.04 1.70
CA GLY A 65 4.02 -0.74 2.35
C GLY A 65 3.16 0.37 1.73
N VAL A 66 2.05 0.01 1.09
CA VAL A 66 1.13 0.94 0.41
C VAL A 66 -0.08 1.23 1.29
N LEU A 67 -0.47 2.51 1.37
CA LEU A 67 -1.62 2.93 2.16
C LEU A 67 -2.93 2.28 1.69
N LEU A 68 -3.81 2.02 2.66
CA LEU A 68 -5.16 1.52 2.42
C LEU A 68 -6.10 2.61 1.88
N PRO A 69 -7.20 2.25 1.19
CA PRO A 69 -8.15 3.22 0.67
C PRO A 69 -8.71 4.13 1.77
N THR A 70 -9.01 3.52 2.91
CA THR A 70 -9.50 4.19 4.12
C THR A 70 -8.47 5.14 4.73
N GLU A 71 -7.17 4.80 4.67
CA GLU A 71 -6.08 5.63 5.18
C GLU A 71 -5.83 6.84 4.28
N ILE A 72 -5.89 6.67 2.96
CA ILE A 72 -5.79 7.76 1.99
C ILE A 72 -6.96 8.76 2.21
N LYS A 73 -8.18 8.23 2.34
CA LYS A 73 -9.37 9.05 2.64
C LYS A 73 -9.23 9.78 3.97
N ALA A 74 -8.76 9.10 5.01
CA ALA A 74 -8.55 9.69 6.33
C ALA A 74 -7.48 10.81 6.29
N LEU A 75 -6.38 10.60 5.56
CA LEU A 75 -5.35 11.62 5.33
C LEU A 75 -5.96 12.85 4.66
N ARG A 76 -6.68 12.68 3.55
CA ARG A 76 -7.31 13.80 2.85
C ARG A 76 -8.27 14.57 3.75
N LEU A 77 -9.14 13.87 4.47
CA LEU A 77 -10.11 14.50 5.39
C LEU A 77 -9.41 15.25 6.52
N ARG A 78 -8.31 14.72 7.06
CA ARG A 78 -7.49 15.39 8.08
C ARG A 78 -6.83 16.67 7.56
N LEU A 79 -6.49 16.71 6.28
CA LEU A 79 -5.97 17.91 5.60
C LEU A 79 -7.08 18.92 5.27
N GLY A 80 -8.36 18.59 5.49
CA GLY A 80 -9.49 19.47 5.22
C GLY A 80 -9.82 19.65 3.73
N LEU A 81 -9.41 18.71 2.88
CA LEU A 81 -9.51 18.84 1.42
C LEU A 81 -10.67 18.00 0.85
N THR A 82 -11.29 18.51 -0.21
CA THR A 82 -12.15 17.74 -1.12
C THR A 82 -11.31 16.78 -1.99
N GLN A 83 -11.95 15.79 -2.63
CA GLN A 83 -11.25 14.87 -3.56
C GLN A 83 -10.62 15.63 -4.75
N GLN A 84 -11.26 16.71 -5.21
CA GLN A 84 -10.73 17.55 -6.28
C GLN A 84 -9.49 18.31 -5.81
N GLU A 85 -9.57 19.02 -4.67
CA GLU A 85 -8.43 19.77 -4.13
C GLU A 85 -7.25 18.86 -3.82
N PHE A 86 -7.51 17.65 -3.34
CA PHE A 86 -6.45 16.66 -3.10
C PHE A 86 -5.81 16.17 -4.40
N SER A 87 -6.60 15.94 -5.44
CA SER A 87 -6.08 15.60 -6.76
C SER A 87 -5.22 16.73 -7.33
N ASP A 88 -5.72 17.96 -7.25
CA ASP A 88 -5.03 19.17 -7.71
C ASP A 88 -3.75 19.44 -6.93
N LEU A 89 -3.73 19.17 -5.62
CA LEU A 89 -2.56 19.32 -4.76
C LEU A 89 -1.46 18.33 -5.14
N LEU A 90 -1.83 17.08 -5.39
CA LEU A 90 -0.89 16.00 -5.72
C LEU A 90 -0.51 15.97 -7.22
N GLY A 91 -1.20 16.74 -8.07
CA GLY A 91 -0.99 16.73 -9.52
C GLY A 91 -1.43 15.42 -10.18
N ILE A 92 -2.47 14.78 -9.65
CA ILE A 92 -3.06 13.53 -10.18
C ILE A 92 -4.39 13.85 -10.87
N GLY A 93 -4.88 12.93 -11.72
CA GLY A 93 -6.16 13.13 -12.40
C GLY A 93 -7.36 13.11 -11.43
N ASP A 94 -8.40 13.88 -11.75
CA ASP A 94 -9.60 14.08 -10.91
C ASP A 94 -10.25 12.77 -10.41
N ARG A 95 -10.21 11.72 -11.24
CA ARG A 95 -10.80 10.41 -10.92
C ARG A 95 -9.86 9.51 -10.11
N THR A 96 -8.56 9.81 -10.08
CA THR A 96 -7.54 8.97 -9.42
C THR A 96 -7.77 8.92 -7.91
N CYS A 97 -8.03 10.06 -7.27
CA CYS A 97 -8.34 10.09 -5.83
C CYS A 97 -9.56 9.21 -5.49
N SER A 98 -10.64 9.32 -6.28
CA SER A 98 -11.84 8.49 -6.09
C SER A 98 -11.54 7.00 -6.25
N ARG A 99 -10.73 6.61 -7.24
CA ARG A 99 -10.35 5.19 -7.42
C ARG A 99 -9.53 4.67 -6.25
N TRP A 100 -8.60 5.47 -5.73
CA TRP A 100 -7.81 5.12 -4.55
C TRP A 100 -8.67 4.95 -3.31
N GLU A 101 -9.56 5.90 -3.01
CA GLU A 101 -10.41 5.86 -1.81
C GLU A 101 -11.45 4.75 -1.83
N ASN A 102 -11.79 4.24 -3.01
CA ASN A 102 -12.72 3.12 -3.19
C ASN A 102 -11.99 1.78 -3.44
N GLY A 103 -10.66 1.73 -3.32
CA GLY A 103 -9.89 0.50 -3.52
C GLY A 103 -9.87 -0.04 -4.94
N ARG A 104 -10.29 0.74 -5.94
CA ARG A 104 -10.27 0.33 -7.35
C ARG A 104 -8.88 0.38 -7.97
N GLU A 105 -8.03 1.25 -7.45
CA GLU A 105 -6.62 1.38 -7.83
C GLU A 105 -5.80 1.70 -6.58
N ARG A 106 -4.49 1.48 -6.66
CA ARG A 106 -3.52 1.86 -5.61
C ARG A 106 -2.58 2.94 -6.14
N PRO A 107 -2.07 3.84 -5.28
CA PRO A 107 -1.04 4.79 -5.70
C PRO A 107 0.23 4.05 -6.14
N SER A 108 0.98 4.66 -7.07
CA SER A 108 2.33 4.17 -7.37
C SER A 108 3.22 4.27 -6.14
N GLN A 109 4.32 3.50 -6.10
CA GLN A 109 5.23 3.52 -4.94
C GLN A 109 5.83 4.91 -4.67
N SER A 110 6.10 5.71 -5.70
CA SER A 110 6.59 7.08 -5.54
C SER A 110 5.53 7.99 -4.91
N LEU A 111 4.29 7.93 -5.39
CA LEU A 111 3.18 8.71 -4.81
C LEU A 111 2.83 8.23 -3.40
N ASN A 112 2.92 6.93 -3.13
CA ASN A 112 2.71 6.39 -1.80
C ASN A 112 3.72 6.95 -0.78
N LYS A 113 5.00 7.08 -1.15
CA LYS A 113 6.01 7.73 -0.29
C LYS A 113 5.67 9.19 0.00
N LEU A 114 5.15 9.92 -1.00
CA LEU A 114 4.68 11.30 -0.82
C LEU A 114 3.49 11.35 0.16
N LEU A 115 2.52 10.46 0.02
CA LEU A 115 1.37 10.35 0.92
C LEU A 115 1.80 10.01 2.36
N ILE A 116 2.77 9.11 2.54
CA ILE A 116 3.34 8.78 3.85
C ILE A 116 4.04 10.00 4.46
N ALA A 117 4.85 10.72 3.68
CA ALA A 117 5.51 11.94 4.17
C ALA A 117 4.52 13.04 4.59
N LEU A 118 3.42 13.20 3.86
CA LEU A 118 2.29 14.04 4.27
C LEU A 118 1.62 13.53 5.54
N ALA A 119 1.40 12.22 5.63
CA ALA A 119 0.74 11.62 6.77
C ALA A 119 1.53 11.81 8.07
N GLU A 120 2.85 11.69 8.00
CA GLU A 120 3.80 11.88 9.11
C GLU A 120 4.12 13.36 9.39
N GLY A 121 3.64 14.31 8.57
CA GLY A 121 3.94 15.73 8.71
C GLY A 121 5.39 16.11 8.35
N ARG A 122 6.14 15.22 7.70
CA ARG A 122 7.48 15.53 7.14
C ARG A 122 7.36 16.42 5.90
N LEU A 123 6.22 16.37 5.24
CA LEU A 123 5.77 17.30 4.20
C LEU A 123 4.46 17.92 4.66
N ASN A 124 4.25 19.21 4.43
CA ASN A 124 3.00 19.89 4.77
C ASN A 124 2.34 20.55 3.55
N LEU A 125 1.12 21.06 3.73
CA LEU A 125 0.34 21.70 2.66
C LEU A 125 1.06 22.93 2.09
N GLY A 126 1.70 23.72 2.94
CA GLY A 126 2.44 24.92 2.53
C GLY A 126 3.57 24.59 1.56
N ASP A 127 4.32 23.52 1.82
CA ASP A 127 5.40 23.05 0.93
C ASP A 127 4.85 22.71 -0.46
N LEU A 128 3.73 21.97 -0.52
CA LEU A 128 3.12 21.56 -1.78
C LEU A 128 2.46 22.73 -2.53
N TYR A 129 1.78 23.63 -1.83
CA TYR A 129 1.21 24.82 -2.46
C TYR A 129 2.30 25.77 -2.98
N ALA A 130 3.43 25.89 -2.27
CA ALA A 130 4.56 26.66 -2.75
C ALA A 130 5.05 26.10 -4.10
N MET A 131 5.18 24.78 -4.24
CA MET A 131 5.59 24.14 -5.51
C MET A 131 4.64 24.38 -6.69
N LYS A 132 3.36 24.70 -6.43
CA LYS A 132 2.39 25.07 -7.48
C LYS A 132 2.52 26.52 -7.94
N SER A 133 3.24 27.36 -7.19
CA SER A 133 3.35 28.78 -7.47
C SER A 133 4.30 29.03 -8.65
N PRO A 134 3.92 29.83 -9.66
CA PRO A 134 4.80 30.14 -10.79
C PRO A 134 6.05 30.94 -10.39
N ILE A 135 6.04 31.57 -9.21
CA ILE A 135 7.19 32.28 -8.63
C ILE A 135 8.06 31.39 -7.73
N PHE A 136 7.69 30.13 -7.53
CA PHE A 136 8.51 29.18 -6.78
C PHE A 136 9.69 28.72 -7.64
N ASP A 137 10.87 29.25 -7.34
CA ASP A 137 12.12 28.82 -7.96
C ASP A 137 12.76 27.71 -7.14
N TRP A 138 12.51 26.46 -7.53
CA TRP A 138 13.08 25.28 -6.88
C TRP A 138 14.61 25.33 -6.80
N ARG A 139 15.29 26.08 -7.69
CA ARG A 139 16.75 26.25 -7.68
C ARG A 139 17.24 26.90 -6.39
N GLN A 140 16.46 27.78 -5.78
CA GLN A 140 16.80 28.42 -4.52
C GLN A 140 16.74 27.44 -3.35
N VAL A 141 15.89 26.41 -3.43
CA VAL A 141 15.75 25.38 -2.39
C VAL A 141 16.88 24.35 -2.49
N VAL A 142 17.27 23.95 -3.71
CA VAL A 142 18.31 22.93 -3.94
C VAL A 142 19.73 23.48 -3.73
N SER A 143 19.95 24.79 -3.89
CA SER A 143 21.27 25.42 -3.73
C SER A 143 21.67 25.67 -2.27
N VAL A 144 20.72 25.62 -1.33
CA VAL A 144 21.04 25.63 0.11
C VAL A 144 21.46 24.22 0.51
N SER A 145 22.78 23.98 0.57
CA SER A 145 23.32 22.71 1.07
C SER A 145 22.82 22.46 2.50
N PRO A 146 22.15 21.33 2.80
CA PRO A 146 21.72 21.02 4.16
C PRO A 146 22.90 20.40 4.91
N THR A 147 23.90 21.19 5.27
CA THR A 147 25.05 20.67 6.03
C THR A 147 24.66 20.31 7.48
N ASN A 148 23.54 20.80 8.02
CA ASN A 148 23.25 20.64 9.46
C ASN A 148 21.88 20.03 9.84
N ALA A 149 21.08 19.50 8.90
CA ALA A 149 19.70 19.06 9.21
C ALA A 149 19.54 17.54 9.49
N LEU A 150 20.55 16.72 9.19
CA LEU A 150 20.46 15.26 9.30
C LEU A 150 21.04 14.68 10.61
N GLU A 151 21.70 15.48 11.45
CA GLU A 151 22.42 14.95 12.63
C GLU A 151 21.54 14.60 13.83
N ASN A 152 20.28 15.06 13.90
CA ASN A 152 19.48 14.96 15.15
C ASN A 152 18.09 14.34 14.99
N ARG A 153 17.90 13.34 14.12
CA ARG A 153 16.66 12.55 14.11
C ARG A 153 16.96 11.09 14.43
N PRO A 154 16.40 10.52 15.52
CA PRO A 154 16.59 9.11 15.81
C PRO A 154 15.96 8.30 14.68
N ILE A 155 16.78 7.59 13.92
CA ILE A 155 16.31 6.58 12.98
C ILE A 155 15.84 5.41 13.85
N SER A 156 14.53 5.33 14.10
CA SER A 156 13.93 4.08 14.57
C SER A 156 13.94 3.10 13.39
N ILE A 157 15.08 2.44 13.18
CA ILE A 157 15.19 1.31 12.26
C ILE A 157 14.30 0.20 12.84
N ILE A 158 13.15 -0.02 12.22
CA ILE A 158 12.45 -1.30 12.38
C ILE A 158 13.40 -2.33 11.79
N SER A 159 14.01 -3.14 12.67
CA SER A 159 14.90 -4.23 12.30
C SER A 159 14.13 -5.26 11.48
N THR A 160 14.17 -5.15 10.15
CA THR A 160 13.90 -6.28 9.27
C THR A 160 15.22 -7.02 9.11
N LYS A 161 15.35 -8.17 9.79
CA LYS A 161 16.48 -9.08 9.59
C LYS A 161 16.63 -9.38 8.09
N PRO A 162 17.85 -9.39 7.54
CA PRO A 162 18.08 -10.00 6.23
C PRO A 162 17.85 -11.51 6.36
N MET A 163 17.02 -12.08 5.49
CA MET A 163 16.96 -13.52 5.25
C MET A 163 18.27 -13.90 4.54
N GLU A 164 19.27 -14.36 5.30
CA GLU A 164 20.46 -14.97 4.74
C GLU A 164 20.09 -16.29 4.07
N GLY A 165 20.21 -16.31 2.74
CA GLY A 165 20.32 -17.54 1.97
C GLY A 165 21.66 -18.20 2.26
N GLY A 166 21.66 -19.23 3.10
CA GLY A 166 22.79 -20.12 3.33
C GLY A 166 22.63 -21.42 2.55
N SER A 167 23.07 -21.43 1.29
CA SER A 167 23.44 -22.66 0.61
C SER A 167 24.91 -22.96 0.91
N GLU A 168 25.20 -23.88 1.82
CA GLU A 168 26.51 -24.51 1.88
C GLU A 168 26.38 -26.03 1.75
N LYS A 169 26.84 -26.51 0.59
CA LYS A 169 27.27 -27.89 0.40
C LYS A 169 28.48 -28.11 1.31
N ILE A 170 28.44 -29.17 2.11
CA ILE A 170 29.66 -29.79 2.64
C ILE A 170 29.65 -31.25 2.18
N THR A 171 30.54 -31.52 1.23
CA THR A 171 31.01 -32.84 0.84
C THR A 171 32.07 -33.35 1.81
N SER A 172 31.99 -34.66 2.11
CA SER A 172 33.09 -35.62 2.30
C SER A 172 33.53 -36.03 3.73
N ALA A 173 33.36 -37.35 3.94
CA ALA A 173 34.25 -38.35 4.57
C ALA A 173 34.47 -38.36 6.11
N ALA A 174 33.95 -39.39 6.78
CA ALA A 174 34.64 -40.68 7.01
C ALA A 174 33.61 -41.77 7.30
#